data_AF-A0A2J7ZQP3-F1
#
_entry.id   AF-A0A2J7ZQP3-F1
#
_cell.length_a   1.000
_cell.length_b   1.000
_cell.length_c   1.000
_cell.angle_alpha   90.00
_cell.angle_beta   90.00
_cell.angle_gamma   90.00
#
_symmetry.space_group_name_H-M   'P 1'
#
loop_
_entity.id
_entity.type
_entity.pdbx_description
1 polymer ?
#
loop_
_entity_poly.entity_id
_entity_poly.type
_entity_poly.pdbx_seq_one_letter_code
_entity_poly.pdbx_strand_id
1 'polypeptide(L)'
;MYEDVAQQVYCKRNGVRIHEFGLLKHPTVAHIGASPDGISELGVMLEIKCPYRRQITGEVPVQYYYQIQGQLEVCGLQECDYLELKLEESPRPDFYDTAGHTIFPERGVVAEFYDSEAGKTVYTYSGVDWPVTALQEFECKAVERDAAVKFHYWTIRSLMIFSFNDASCISPILLDRMTIINANGYNAADKLKIATRHLIPEILKEFSMEPDSVVFGDGLLRHIIEATQGEEGVRNLKRSLHTIISNVNLQRIMNAKPLPCVLTKEEVDKFMGPTKVPYMMHSAMYV
;
A
#
# COMPACT_ATOMS: atom_id res chain seq x y z
N MET A 1 4.11 -21.93 12.74
CA MET A 1 3.81 -22.04 11.29
C MET A 1 4.62 -21.04 10.48
N TYR A 2 4.56 -19.74 10.76
CA TYR A 2 5.23 -18.73 9.91
C TYR A 2 6.61 -18.26 10.37
N GLU A 3 7.10 -18.73 11.53
CA GLU A 3 8.43 -18.38 12.04
C GLU A 3 9.52 -18.91 11.09
N ASP A 4 9.42 -20.15 10.63
CA ASP A 4 10.34 -20.73 9.64
C ASP A 4 10.35 -19.95 8.31
N VAL A 5 9.17 -19.48 7.89
CA VAL A 5 9.03 -18.64 6.69
C VAL A 5 9.73 -17.30 6.90
N ALA A 6 9.51 -16.66 8.05
CA ALA A 6 10.13 -15.40 8.40
C ALA A 6 11.66 -15.50 8.50
N GLN A 7 12.16 -16.61 9.06
CA GLN A 7 13.59 -16.91 9.10
C GLN A 7 14.19 -17.03 7.69
N GLN A 8 13.52 -17.76 6.79
CA GLN A 8 13.99 -17.87 5.40
C GLN A 8 14.02 -16.52 4.68
N VAL A 9 12.99 -15.68 4.89
CA VAL A 9 12.92 -14.32 4.35
C VAL A 9 14.08 -13.47 4.90
N TYR A 10 14.33 -13.52 6.20
CA TYR A 10 15.43 -12.81 6.84
C TYR A 10 16.79 -13.24 6.29
N CYS A 11 17.06 -14.55 6.22
CA CYS A 11 18.30 -15.10 5.67
C CYS A 11 18.51 -14.64 4.22
N LYS A 12 17.45 -14.66 3.40
CA LYS A 12 17.50 -14.21 2.01
C LYS A 12 17.80 -12.72 1.87
N ARG A 13 17.14 -11.87 2.67
CA ARG A 13 17.31 -10.41 2.62
C ARG A 13 18.71 -9.97 3.07
N ASN A 14 19.22 -10.59 4.13
CA ASN A 14 20.48 -10.19 4.76
C ASN A 14 21.68 -11.00 4.26
N GLY A 15 21.46 -12.08 3.50
CA GLY A 15 22.54 -12.93 2.99
C GLY A 15 23.28 -13.70 4.08
N VAL A 16 22.61 -13.99 5.20
CA VAL A 16 23.19 -14.68 6.36
C VAL A 16 22.54 -16.04 6.57
N ARG A 17 23.26 -16.92 7.27
CA ARG A 17 22.69 -18.17 7.78
C ARG A 17 22.35 -18.05 9.26
N ILE A 18 21.16 -18.52 9.61
CA ILE A 18 20.69 -18.64 10.99
C ILE A 18 20.84 -20.09 11.44
N HIS A 19 21.36 -20.26 12.66
CA HIS A 19 21.53 -21.53 13.32
C HIS A 19 20.63 -21.62 14.56
N GLU A 20 19.98 -22.76 14.74
CA GLU A 20 19.13 -23.06 15.90
C GLU A 20 19.92 -23.82 16.96
N PHE A 21 19.79 -23.41 18.22
CA PHE A 21 20.56 -23.95 19.34
C PHE A 21 19.70 -24.66 20.40
N GLY A 22 18.38 -24.55 20.31
CA GLY A 22 17.46 -25.06 21.33
C GLY A 22 17.65 -24.35 22.67
N LEU A 23 17.39 -25.06 23.78
CA LEU A 23 17.50 -24.49 25.12
C LEU A 23 18.97 -24.40 25.57
N LEU A 24 19.46 -23.16 25.67
CA LEU A 24 20.75 -22.81 26.25
C LEU A 24 20.58 -22.49 27.75
N LYS A 25 21.58 -22.84 28.56
CA LYS A 25 21.61 -22.54 29.99
C LYS A 25 22.59 -21.41 30.27
N HIS A 26 22.24 -20.55 31.22
CA HIS A 26 23.14 -19.48 31.65
C HIS A 26 24.43 -20.08 32.23
N PRO A 27 25.62 -19.55 31.88
CA PRO A 27 26.90 -20.14 32.30
C PRO A 27 27.10 -20.16 33.82
N THR A 28 26.50 -19.21 34.54
CA THR A 28 26.69 -19.05 36.00
C THR A 28 25.41 -19.20 36.82
N VAL A 29 24.22 -19.13 36.22
CA VAL A 29 22.93 -19.14 36.95
C VAL A 29 22.12 -20.37 36.56
N ALA A 30 22.20 -21.40 37.39
CA ALA A 30 21.75 -22.76 37.04
C ALA A 30 20.26 -22.89 36.66
N HIS A 31 19.41 -21.96 37.10
CA HIS A 31 17.96 -21.98 36.87
C HIS A 31 17.51 -21.03 35.75
N ILE A 32 18.45 -20.34 35.09
CA ILE A 32 18.14 -19.46 33.96
C ILE A 32 18.57 -20.16 32.67
N GLY A 33 17.67 -20.15 31.69
CA GLY A 33 17.94 -20.63 30.34
C GLY A 33 17.12 -19.84 29.33
N ALA A 34 17.55 -19.90 28.09
CA ALA A 34 16.95 -19.19 26.98
C ALA A 34 16.99 -20.09 25.74
N SER A 35 15.95 -19.99 24.92
CA SER A 35 15.92 -20.57 23.59
C SER A 35 15.75 -19.42 22.61
N PRO A 36 16.84 -18.93 22.00
CA PRO A 36 16.72 -17.95 20.93
C PRO A 36 16.08 -18.60 19.71
N ASP A 37 15.32 -17.84 18.92
CA ASP A 37 14.75 -18.34 17.66
C ASP A 37 15.88 -18.70 16.68
N GLY A 38 16.97 -17.94 16.70
CA GLY A 38 18.22 -18.36 16.08
C GLY A 38 19.36 -17.38 16.30
N ILE A 39 20.57 -17.78 15.93
CA ILE A 39 21.76 -16.92 15.95
C ILE A 39 22.45 -17.01 14.59
N SER A 40 22.79 -15.86 14.03
CA SER A 40 23.50 -15.81 12.75
C SER A 40 24.95 -16.24 12.89
N GLU A 41 25.56 -16.67 11.78
CA GLU A 41 27.00 -16.95 11.71
C GLU A 41 27.89 -15.74 12.07
N LEU A 42 27.31 -14.54 12.11
CA LEU A 42 27.97 -13.30 12.51
C LEU A 42 27.84 -13.00 14.02
N GLY A 43 27.15 -13.85 14.78
CA GLY A 43 26.92 -13.65 16.21
C GLY A 43 25.81 -12.67 16.54
N VAL A 44 24.88 -12.42 15.61
CA VAL A 44 23.68 -11.59 15.84
C VAL A 44 22.51 -12.53 16.14
N MET A 45 21.85 -12.32 17.28
CA MET A 45 20.65 -13.07 17.64
C MET A 45 19.46 -12.63 16.77
N LEU A 46 18.58 -13.55 16.43
CA LEU A 46 17.33 -13.26 15.73
C LEU A 46 16.16 -13.64 16.64
N GLU A 47 15.22 -12.71 16.83
CA GLU A 47 13.96 -12.94 17.53
C GLU A 47 12.81 -12.60 16.57
N ILE A 48 11.97 -13.59 16.27
CA ILE A 48 10.92 -13.50 15.27
C ILE A 48 9.56 -13.44 15.95
N LYS A 49 8.70 -12.52 15.50
CA LYS A 49 7.28 -12.48 15.89
C LYS A 49 6.40 -12.32 14.67
N CYS A 50 5.47 -13.25 14.51
CA CYS A 50 4.46 -13.23 13.45
C CYS A 50 3.07 -12.92 14.06
N PRO A 51 2.75 -11.63 14.36
CA PRO A 51 1.51 -11.29 15.04
C PRO A 51 0.28 -11.53 14.14
N TYR A 52 -0.69 -12.31 14.62
CA TYR A 52 -1.92 -12.59 13.87
C TYR A 52 -2.89 -11.39 13.85
N ARG A 53 -3.04 -10.67 14.97
CA ARG A 53 -4.00 -9.55 15.11
C ARG A 53 -3.37 -8.19 15.41
N ARG A 54 -2.20 -8.17 16.07
CA ARG A 54 -1.55 -6.93 16.49
C ARG A 54 -1.01 -6.19 15.26
N GLN A 55 -1.22 -4.88 15.21
CA GLN A 55 -0.60 -4.02 14.20
C GLN A 55 0.89 -3.82 14.50
N ILE A 56 1.71 -3.91 13.46
CA ILE A 56 3.15 -3.65 13.53
C ILE A 56 3.34 -2.14 13.55
N THR A 57 3.88 -1.61 14.65
CA THR A 57 4.09 -0.17 14.86
C THR A 57 5.53 0.26 14.56
N GLY A 58 6.45 -0.69 14.35
CA GLY A 58 7.88 -0.43 14.20
C GLY A 58 8.63 -0.30 15.53
N GLU A 59 7.93 -0.38 16.67
CA GLU A 59 8.53 -0.39 18.00
C GLU A 59 8.44 -1.79 18.61
N VAL A 60 9.47 -2.19 19.35
CA VAL A 60 9.48 -3.47 20.08
C VAL A 60 8.58 -3.34 21.32
N PRO A 61 7.53 -4.17 21.46
CA PRO A 61 6.75 -4.23 22.69
C PRO A 61 7.62 -4.52 23.91
N VAL A 62 7.38 -3.81 25.01
CA VAL A 62 8.18 -3.87 26.26
C VAL A 62 8.37 -5.30 26.77
N GLN A 63 7.34 -6.15 26.66
CA GLN A 63 7.43 -7.56 27.06
C GLN A 63 8.48 -8.37 26.26
N TYR A 64 8.59 -8.12 24.95
CA TYR A 64 9.57 -8.79 24.10
C TYR A 64 10.95 -8.19 24.32
N TYR A 65 11.05 -6.88 24.63
CA TYR A 65 12.30 -6.27 25.00
C TYR A 65 12.96 -6.99 26.20
N TYR A 66 12.22 -7.24 27.29
CA TYR A 66 12.76 -7.97 28.44
C TYR A 66 13.15 -9.41 28.11
N GLN A 67 12.38 -10.09 27.26
CA GLN A 67 12.70 -11.44 26.80
C GLN A 67 14.03 -11.46 26.02
N ILE A 68 14.20 -10.52 25.08
CA ILE A 68 15.42 -10.38 24.26
C ILE A 68 16.63 -10.11 25.15
N GLN A 69 16.51 -9.22 26.14
CA GLN A 69 17.61 -8.94 27.07
C GLN A 69 18.04 -10.20 27.85
N GLY A 70 17.07 -11.00 28.31
CA GLY A 70 17.36 -12.26 28.97
C GLY A 70 18.04 -13.29 28.05
N GLN A 71 17.58 -13.41 26.81
CA GLN A 71 18.20 -14.29 25.82
C GLN A 71 19.62 -13.83 25.45
N LEU A 72 19.86 -12.54 25.26
CA LEU A 72 21.19 -11.97 24.98
C LEU A 72 22.18 -12.30 26.09
N GLU A 73 21.79 -12.10 27.35
CA GLU A 73 22.63 -12.42 28.52
C GLU A 73 22.95 -13.91 28.59
N VAL A 74 21.95 -14.79 28.42
CA VAL A 74 22.16 -16.25 28.46
C VAL A 74 23.07 -16.72 27.33
N CYS A 75 22.91 -16.14 26.13
CA CYS A 75 23.70 -16.50 24.96
C CYS A 75 25.07 -15.80 24.91
N GLY A 76 25.33 -14.83 25.79
CA GLY A 76 26.56 -14.03 25.77
C GLY A 76 26.69 -13.14 24.53
N LEU A 77 25.55 -12.67 23.98
CA LEU A 77 25.47 -11.85 22.77
C LEU A 77 25.17 -10.39 23.11
N GLN A 78 25.50 -9.48 22.20
CA GLN A 78 25.31 -8.04 22.40
C GLN A 78 24.23 -7.44 21.48
N GLU A 79 23.87 -8.15 20.40
CA GLU A 79 22.99 -7.64 19.36
C GLU A 79 21.89 -8.65 19.03
N CYS A 80 20.68 -8.13 18.85
CA CYS A 80 19.51 -8.90 18.43
C CYS A 80 18.75 -8.14 17.34
N ASP A 81 18.54 -8.79 16.21
CA ASP A 81 17.56 -8.36 15.23
C ASP A 81 16.18 -8.84 15.66
N TYR A 82 15.25 -7.89 15.82
CA TYR A 82 13.85 -8.18 16.12
C TYR A 82 13.02 -8.06 14.85
N LEU A 83 12.48 -9.18 14.39
CA LEU A 83 11.73 -9.27 13.14
C LEU A 83 10.23 -9.43 13.42
N GLU A 84 9.44 -8.43 13.03
CA GLU A 84 7.99 -8.57 12.93
C GLU A 84 7.58 -8.81 11.49
N LEU A 85 6.91 -9.94 11.23
CA LEU A 85 6.43 -10.27 9.90
C LEU A 85 4.92 -10.52 9.89
N LYS A 86 4.23 -9.85 8.98
CA LYS A 86 2.83 -10.14 8.65
C LYS A 86 2.76 -10.70 7.24
N LEU A 87 2.19 -11.89 7.13
CA LEU A 87 1.99 -12.57 5.86
C LEU A 87 0.52 -12.45 5.44
N GLU A 88 0.30 -12.34 4.14
CA GLU A 88 -1.02 -12.40 3.54
C GLU A 88 -1.21 -13.72 2.82
N GLU A 89 -2.30 -14.40 3.14
CA GLU A 89 -2.70 -15.64 2.46
C GLU A 89 -3.64 -15.34 1.28
N SER A 90 -3.49 -16.09 0.19
CA SER A 90 -4.39 -16.02 -0.96
C SER A 90 -4.84 -17.41 -1.42
N PRO A 91 -5.98 -17.51 -2.12
CA PRO A 91 -6.36 -18.71 -2.85
C PRO A 91 -5.28 -19.12 -3.88
N ARG A 92 -5.23 -20.41 -4.21
CA ARG A 92 -4.29 -20.97 -5.19
C ARG A 92 -4.35 -20.29 -6.58
N PRO A 93 -5.54 -20.04 -7.18
CA PRO A 93 -5.60 -19.37 -8.48
C PRO A 93 -4.91 -18.00 -8.43
N ASP A 94 -5.25 -17.18 -7.44
CA ASP A 94 -4.73 -15.82 -7.27
C ASP A 94 -3.22 -15.78 -6.99
N PHE A 95 -2.68 -16.83 -6.36
CA PHE A 95 -1.25 -16.96 -6.10
C PHE A 95 -0.43 -17.20 -7.38
N TYR A 96 -1.02 -17.91 -8.34
CA TYR A 96 -0.40 -18.27 -9.62
C TYR A 96 -0.86 -17.42 -10.81
N ASP A 97 -1.90 -16.60 -10.64
CA ASP A 97 -2.40 -15.75 -11.71
C ASP A 97 -1.33 -14.72 -12.10
N THR A 98 -0.74 -14.98 -13.26
CA THR A 98 0.31 -14.17 -13.89
C THR A 98 -0.24 -13.43 -15.12
N ALA A 99 -1.51 -13.01 -15.13
CA ALA A 99 -2.09 -12.22 -16.21
C ALA A 99 -1.46 -10.81 -16.33
N GLY A 100 -0.16 -10.76 -16.62
CA GLY A 100 0.58 -9.61 -17.14
C GLY A 100 1.52 -8.90 -16.18
N HIS A 101 1.42 -9.07 -14.86
CA HIS A 101 2.10 -8.18 -13.92
C HIS A 101 2.83 -8.94 -12.80
N THR A 102 4.14 -8.67 -12.76
CA THR A 102 5.16 -8.91 -11.75
C THR A 102 4.80 -9.82 -10.57
N ILE A 103 5.51 -10.94 -10.48
CA ILE A 103 5.62 -11.84 -9.33
C ILE A 103 5.79 -11.01 -8.05
N PHE A 104 4.89 -11.16 -7.07
CA PHE A 104 5.10 -10.58 -5.74
C PHE A 104 6.49 -10.99 -5.24
N PRO A 105 7.40 -10.05 -4.91
CA PRO A 105 8.66 -10.40 -4.29
C PRO A 105 8.36 -11.01 -2.91
N GLU A 106 9.06 -12.09 -2.59
CA GLU A 106 8.92 -12.87 -1.36
C GLU A 106 7.55 -13.51 -1.17
N ARG A 107 7.39 -14.63 -1.87
CA ARG A 107 6.25 -15.54 -1.77
C ARG A 107 6.67 -16.99 -1.56
N GLY A 108 5.73 -17.82 -1.14
CA GLY A 108 5.93 -19.26 -1.03
C GLY A 108 4.67 -20.02 -0.63
N VAL A 109 4.84 -21.33 -0.44
CA VAL A 109 3.78 -22.26 -0.09
C VAL A 109 4.20 -23.02 1.17
N VAL A 110 3.28 -23.13 2.12
CA VAL A 110 3.40 -24.00 3.30
C VAL A 110 2.42 -25.15 3.11
N ALA A 111 2.91 -26.39 3.22
CA ALA A 111 2.07 -27.58 3.24
C ALA A 111 1.91 -28.07 4.69
N GLU A 112 0.66 -28.10 5.14
CA GLU A 112 0.22 -28.52 6.47
C GLU A 112 -0.30 -29.97 6.41
N PHE A 113 0.31 -30.83 7.23
CA PHE A 113 -0.04 -32.23 7.42
C PHE A 113 -0.53 -32.48 8.84
N TYR A 114 -1.45 -33.42 9.01
CA TYR A 114 -1.87 -33.86 10.34
C TYR A 114 -1.28 -35.25 10.64
N ASP A 115 -0.42 -35.33 11.64
CA ASP A 115 0.15 -36.58 12.12
C ASP A 115 -0.79 -37.20 13.16
N SER A 116 -1.51 -38.25 12.77
CA SER A 116 -2.46 -38.95 13.65
C SER A 116 -1.79 -39.76 14.76
N GLU A 117 -0.53 -40.17 14.59
CA GLU A 117 0.20 -40.96 15.59
C GLU A 117 0.74 -40.06 16.70
N ALA A 118 1.28 -38.89 16.32
CA ALA A 118 1.79 -37.90 17.26
C ALA A 118 0.73 -36.90 17.75
N GLY A 119 -0.48 -36.91 17.16
CA GLY A 119 -1.58 -36.01 17.50
C GLY A 119 -1.23 -34.54 17.27
N LYS A 120 -0.39 -34.24 16.27
CA LYS A 120 0.16 -32.90 16.03
C LYS A 120 0.18 -32.54 14.55
N THR A 121 0.09 -31.25 14.26
CA THR A 121 0.26 -30.72 12.91
C THR A 121 1.75 -30.58 12.57
N VAL A 122 2.14 -31.02 11.38
CA VAL A 122 3.51 -30.91 10.85
C VAL A 122 3.49 -30.06 9.59
N TYR A 123 4.44 -29.14 9.47
CA TYR A 123 4.54 -28.24 8.34
C TYR A 123 5.76 -28.54 7.50
N THR A 124 5.64 -28.40 6.18
CA THR A 124 6.78 -28.34 5.27
C THR A 124 6.69 -27.08 4.43
N TYR A 125 7.85 -26.56 4.03
CA TYR A 125 7.97 -25.23 3.47
C TYR A 125 8.62 -25.29 2.10
N SER A 126 8.06 -24.57 1.13
CA SER A 126 8.83 -24.20 -0.06
C SER A 126 9.91 -23.19 0.31
N GLY A 127 10.93 -23.06 -0.54
CA GLY A 127 11.82 -21.90 -0.45
C GLY A 127 11.15 -20.61 -0.93
N VAL A 128 11.72 -19.48 -0.50
CA VAL A 128 11.23 -18.13 -0.80
C VAL A 128 11.52 -17.73 -2.24
N ASP A 129 10.48 -17.39 -2.99
CA ASP A 129 10.49 -17.09 -4.43
C ASP A 129 11.04 -18.22 -5.30
N TRP A 130 10.72 -19.46 -4.97
CA TRP A 130 10.92 -20.54 -5.92
C TRP A 130 10.16 -20.27 -7.24
N PRO A 131 10.73 -20.70 -8.39
CA PRO A 131 10.02 -20.67 -9.66
C PRO A 131 8.67 -21.39 -9.57
N VAL A 132 7.69 -20.95 -10.37
CA VAL A 132 6.33 -21.53 -10.38
C VAL A 132 6.38 -23.05 -10.58
N THR A 133 7.25 -23.54 -11.46
CA THR A 133 7.42 -24.97 -11.70
C THR A 133 7.87 -25.72 -10.45
N ALA A 134 8.84 -25.18 -9.71
CA ALA A 134 9.35 -25.79 -8.48
C ALA A 134 8.30 -25.76 -7.33
N LEU A 135 7.48 -24.70 -7.26
CA LEU A 135 6.36 -24.63 -6.31
C LEU A 135 5.28 -25.68 -6.64
N GLN A 136 4.95 -25.86 -7.91
CA GLN A 136 4.01 -26.88 -8.36
C GLN A 136 4.55 -28.30 -8.12
N GLU A 137 5.85 -28.54 -8.34
CA GLU A 137 6.50 -29.81 -7.99
C GLU A 137 6.47 -30.09 -6.47
N PHE A 138 6.68 -29.06 -5.65
CA PHE A 138 6.54 -29.15 -4.20
C PHE A 138 5.12 -29.52 -3.78
N GLU A 139 4.11 -28.89 -4.38
CA GLU A 139 2.69 -29.26 -4.17
C GLU A 139 2.43 -30.72 -4.55
N CYS A 140 2.87 -31.16 -5.72
CA CYS A 140 2.69 -32.54 -6.17
C CYS A 140 3.27 -33.55 -5.16
N LYS A 141 4.51 -33.33 -4.72
CA LYS A 141 5.16 -34.19 -3.71
C LYS A 141 4.43 -34.19 -2.37
N ALA A 142 3.87 -33.05 -1.97
CA ALA A 142 3.10 -32.93 -0.74
C ALA A 142 1.78 -33.72 -0.82
N VAL A 143 1.08 -33.65 -1.97
CA VAL A 143 -0.14 -34.45 -2.22
C VAL A 143 0.15 -35.94 -2.30
N GLU A 144 1.28 -36.33 -2.90
CA GLU A 144 1.72 -37.74 -2.95
C GLU A 144 1.97 -38.32 -1.55
N ARG A 145 2.46 -37.49 -0.62
CA ARG A 145 2.67 -37.89 0.77
C ARG A 145 1.34 -38.04 1.52
N ASP A 146 0.42 -37.10 1.34
CA ASP A 146 -0.90 -37.12 1.97
C ASP A 146 -1.90 -36.34 1.12
N ALA A 147 -2.95 -37.02 0.63
CA ALA A 147 -3.98 -36.39 -0.18
C ALA A 147 -4.85 -35.38 0.61
N ALA A 148 -4.85 -35.44 1.94
CA ALA A 148 -5.56 -34.51 2.81
C ALA A 148 -4.72 -33.26 3.18
N VAL A 149 -3.53 -33.10 2.60
CA VAL A 149 -2.66 -31.94 2.83
C VAL A 149 -3.40 -30.62 2.60
N LYS A 150 -3.18 -29.66 3.51
CA LYS A 150 -3.69 -28.30 3.37
C LYS A 150 -2.57 -27.36 2.97
N PHE A 151 -2.79 -26.56 1.92
CA PHE A 151 -1.81 -25.59 1.45
C PHE A 151 -2.14 -24.17 1.92
N HIS A 152 -1.12 -23.45 2.35
CA HIS A 152 -1.18 -22.02 2.65
C HIS A 152 -0.25 -21.27 1.71
N TYR A 153 -0.82 -20.44 0.85
CA TYR A 153 -0.11 -19.65 -0.14
C TYR A 153 0.12 -18.27 0.43
N TRP A 154 1.36 -17.94 0.75
CA TRP A 154 1.68 -16.70 1.44
C TRP A 154 2.46 -15.73 0.54
N THR A 155 2.20 -14.44 0.75
CA THR A 155 2.90 -13.33 0.10
C THR A 155 3.20 -12.23 1.12
N ILE A 156 4.31 -11.52 0.94
CA ILE A 156 4.55 -10.25 1.62
C ILE A 156 4.08 -9.15 0.67
N ARG A 157 2.82 -8.72 0.79
CA ARG A 157 2.30 -7.66 -0.08
C ARG A 157 2.81 -6.29 0.36
N SER A 158 3.46 -5.60 -0.57
CA SER A 158 3.51 -4.14 -0.59
C SER A 158 2.92 -3.66 -1.91
N LEU A 159 1.81 -2.93 -1.85
CA LEU A 159 1.24 -2.28 -3.03
C LEU A 159 1.96 -0.94 -3.22
N MET A 160 2.78 -0.84 -4.25
CA MET A 160 3.42 0.41 -4.64
C MET A 160 2.71 0.99 -5.86
N ILE A 161 2.05 2.14 -5.67
CA ILE A 161 1.44 2.91 -6.76
C ILE A 161 2.29 4.15 -7.00
N PHE A 162 2.80 4.28 -8.22
CA PHE A 162 3.54 5.46 -8.67
C PHE A 162 2.68 6.23 -9.66
N SER A 163 2.66 7.56 -9.54
CA SER A 163 2.09 8.45 -10.56
C SER A 163 3.20 9.25 -11.22
N PHE A 164 3.16 9.35 -12.55
CA PHE A 164 4.13 10.09 -13.34
C PHE A 164 3.45 10.69 -14.57
N ASN A 165 3.97 11.83 -15.04
CA ASN A 165 3.45 12.49 -16.25
C ASN A 165 4.20 12.04 -17.51
N ASP A 166 5.49 11.73 -17.38
CA ASP A 166 6.36 11.34 -18.48
C ASP A 166 7.17 10.10 -18.07
N ALA A 167 6.89 8.98 -18.75
CA ALA A 167 7.58 7.71 -18.53
C ALA A 167 9.06 7.76 -18.94
N SER A 168 9.43 8.65 -19.87
CA SER A 168 10.81 8.76 -20.36
C SER A 168 11.78 9.31 -19.32
N CYS A 169 11.26 10.01 -18.31
CA CYS A 169 12.05 10.49 -17.17
C CYS A 169 12.29 9.41 -16.11
N ILE A 170 11.68 8.22 -16.23
CA ILE A 170 11.85 7.12 -15.28
C ILE A 170 13.02 6.24 -15.72
N SER A 171 13.81 5.76 -14.75
CA SER A 171 14.90 4.81 -15.02
C SER A 171 14.35 3.57 -15.76
N PRO A 172 14.97 3.15 -16.88
CA PRO A 172 14.54 1.97 -17.63
C PRO A 172 14.45 0.70 -16.78
N ILE A 173 15.31 0.55 -15.78
CA ILE A 173 15.34 -0.60 -14.87
C ILE A 173 14.06 -0.67 -14.01
N LEU A 174 13.54 0.49 -13.60
CA LEU A 174 12.28 0.56 -12.85
C LEU A 174 11.09 0.36 -13.78
N LEU A 175 11.13 0.97 -14.97
CA LEU A 175 10.05 0.92 -15.94
C LEU A 175 9.74 -0.52 -16.40
N ASP A 176 10.78 -1.33 -16.62
CA ASP A 176 10.68 -2.76 -16.98
C ASP A 176 9.91 -3.60 -15.93
N ARG A 177 9.87 -3.13 -14.68
CA ARG A 177 9.21 -3.81 -13.56
C ARG A 177 7.84 -3.21 -13.22
N MET A 178 7.41 -2.15 -13.92
CA MET A 178 6.18 -1.43 -13.65
C MET A 178 5.07 -1.82 -14.62
N THR A 179 3.84 -1.87 -14.09
CA THR A 179 2.62 -1.88 -14.87
C THR A 179 2.22 -0.46 -15.21
N ILE A 180 2.30 -0.06 -16.49
CA ILE A 180 1.89 1.29 -16.90
C ILE A 180 0.40 1.28 -17.24
N ILE A 181 -0.37 2.07 -16.49
CA ILE A 181 -1.78 2.33 -16.77
C ILE A 181 -1.90 3.77 -17.27
N ASN A 182 -2.32 3.94 -18.53
CA ASN A 182 -2.51 5.26 -19.12
C ASN A 182 -3.86 5.83 -18.71
N ALA A 183 -3.84 6.93 -17.96
CA ALA A 183 -5.02 7.73 -17.66
C ALA A 183 -5.20 8.79 -18.76
N ASN A 184 -6.12 8.56 -19.69
CA ASN A 184 -6.42 9.50 -20.76
C ASN A 184 -7.15 10.75 -20.23
N GLY A 185 -6.97 11.88 -20.92
CA GLY A 185 -7.72 13.11 -20.68
C GLY A 185 -9.23 12.97 -20.90
N TYR A 186 -9.97 13.98 -20.43
CA TYR A 186 -11.44 13.99 -20.51
C TYR A 186 -11.92 14.91 -21.63
N ASN A 187 -12.90 14.45 -22.43
CA ASN A 187 -13.59 15.33 -23.36
C ASN A 187 -14.60 16.24 -22.62
N ALA A 188 -15.17 17.24 -23.31
CA ALA A 188 -16.10 18.19 -22.70
C ALA A 188 -17.35 17.52 -22.08
N ALA A 189 -17.86 16.44 -22.69
CA ALA A 189 -19.01 15.70 -22.17
C ALA A 189 -18.66 14.91 -20.89
N ASP A 190 -17.45 14.35 -20.82
CA ASP A 190 -16.94 13.68 -19.62
C ASP A 190 -16.71 14.70 -18.50
N LYS A 191 -16.10 15.86 -18.81
CA LYS A 191 -15.91 16.95 -17.84
C LYS A 191 -17.24 17.45 -17.27
N LEU A 192 -18.30 17.54 -18.08
CA LEU A 192 -19.64 17.91 -17.61
C LEU A 192 -20.19 16.88 -16.61
N LYS A 193 -20.07 15.58 -16.91
CA LYS A 193 -20.47 14.50 -16.00
C LYS A 193 -19.65 14.50 -14.71
N ILE A 194 -18.33 14.74 -14.80
CA ILE A 194 -17.43 14.78 -13.65
C ILE A 194 -17.75 15.99 -12.76
N ALA A 195 -17.99 17.16 -13.36
CA ALA A 195 -18.35 18.37 -12.63
C ALA A 195 -19.64 18.18 -11.83
N THR A 196 -20.68 17.65 -12.48
CA THR A 196 -22.01 17.45 -11.87
C THR A 196 -22.03 16.35 -10.82
N ARG A 197 -21.41 15.19 -11.09
CA ARG A 197 -21.46 14.02 -10.19
C ARG A 197 -20.45 14.05 -9.06
N HIS A 198 -19.33 14.76 -9.23
CA HIS A 198 -18.21 14.68 -8.31
C HIS A 198 -17.74 16.05 -7.82
N LEU A 199 -17.34 16.96 -8.72
CA LEU A 199 -16.67 18.20 -8.29
C LEU A 199 -17.60 19.16 -7.53
N ILE A 200 -18.81 19.42 -8.04
CA ILE A 200 -19.75 20.36 -7.40
C ILE A 200 -20.20 19.82 -6.03
N PRO A 201 -20.64 18.55 -5.89
CA PRO A 201 -20.98 18.00 -4.58
C PRO A 201 -19.81 18.02 -3.59
N GLU A 202 -18.59 17.71 -4.05
CA GLU A 202 -17.38 17.74 -3.21
C GLU A 202 -17.13 19.16 -2.67
N ILE A 203 -17.12 20.17 -3.55
CA ILE A 203 -16.86 21.57 -3.16
C ILE A 203 -17.97 22.12 -2.26
N LEU A 204 -19.24 21.82 -2.54
CA LEU A 204 -20.35 22.26 -1.67
C LEU A 204 -20.22 21.69 -0.26
N LYS A 205 -19.80 20.42 -0.15
CA LYS A 205 -19.52 19.77 1.13
C LYS A 205 -18.36 20.45 1.87
N GLU A 206 -17.29 20.83 1.19
CA GLU A 206 -16.17 21.60 1.78
C GLU A 206 -16.65 22.90 2.44
N PHE A 207 -17.62 23.60 1.82
CA PHE A 207 -18.21 24.83 2.37
C PHE A 207 -19.43 24.61 3.29
N SER A 208 -19.73 23.36 3.66
CA SER A 208 -20.91 23.01 4.47
C SER A 208 -22.21 23.58 3.88
N MET A 209 -22.39 23.43 2.57
CA MET A 209 -23.58 23.84 1.83
C MET A 209 -24.37 22.59 1.39
N GLU A 210 -25.70 22.71 1.38
CA GLU A 210 -26.57 21.62 0.92
C GLU A 210 -26.36 21.34 -0.59
N PRO A 211 -26.51 20.10 -1.07
CA PRO A 211 -26.24 19.72 -2.47
C PRO A 211 -27.01 20.55 -3.50
N ASP A 212 -28.24 20.94 -3.16
CA ASP A 212 -29.15 21.70 -4.06
C ASP A 212 -29.10 23.22 -3.80
N SER A 213 -28.16 23.68 -2.97
CA SER A 213 -28.05 25.10 -2.63
C SER A 213 -27.59 25.98 -3.79
N VAL A 214 -26.78 25.44 -4.70
CA VAL A 214 -26.26 26.16 -5.87
C VAL A 214 -26.54 25.36 -7.12
N VAL A 215 -27.44 25.88 -7.96
CA VAL A 215 -27.87 25.21 -9.19
C VAL A 215 -27.09 25.78 -10.37
N PHE A 216 -26.34 24.91 -11.04
CA PHE A 216 -25.67 25.22 -12.30
C PHE A 216 -26.48 24.68 -13.47
N GLY A 217 -26.90 25.56 -14.39
CA GLY A 217 -27.50 25.12 -15.65
C GLY A 217 -26.46 24.47 -16.56
N ASP A 218 -26.86 23.46 -17.34
CA ASP A 218 -25.96 22.76 -18.28
C ASP A 218 -25.22 23.71 -19.23
N GLY A 219 -25.90 24.74 -19.75
CA GLY A 219 -25.28 25.74 -20.61
C GLY A 219 -24.20 26.56 -19.90
N LEU A 220 -24.36 26.81 -18.60
CA LEU A 220 -23.40 27.53 -17.78
C LEU A 220 -22.16 26.67 -17.48
N LEU A 221 -22.37 25.39 -17.18
CA LEU A 221 -21.25 24.45 -16.99
C LEU A 221 -20.45 24.28 -18.27
N ARG A 222 -21.10 24.21 -19.44
CA ARG A 222 -20.40 24.19 -20.73
C ARG A 222 -19.56 25.45 -20.93
N HIS A 223 -20.11 26.62 -20.63
CA HIS A 223 -19.37 27.89 -20.70
C HIS A 223 -18.13 27.89 -19.77
N ILE A 224 -18.24 27.37 -18.55
CA ILE A 224 -17.09 27.25 -17.62
C ILE A 224 -16.05 26.24 -18.16
N ILE A 225 -16.50 25.13 -18.73
CA ILE A 225 -15.62 24.11 -19.33
C ILE A 225 -14.87 24.70 -20.53
N GLU A 226 -15.53 25.48 -21.38
CA GLU A 226 -14.92 26.17 -22.51
C GLU A 226 -13.89 27.21 -22.06
N ALA A 227 -14.21 27.98 -21.02
CA ALA A 227 -13.28 28.95 -20.44
C ALA A 227 -12.06 28.32 -19.75
N THR A 228 -12.12 27.03 -19.42
CA THR A 228 -11.03 26.26 -18.78
C THR A 228 -10.33 25.30 -19.75
N GLN A 229 -10.47 25.52 -21.06
CA GLN A 229 -9.77 24.76 -22.10
C GLN A 229 -8.24 24.89 -21.99
N GLY A 230 -7.52 23.89 -22.50
CA GLY A 230 -6.05 23.81 -22.48
C GLY A 230 -5.47 22.86 -21.43
N GLU A 231 -6.30 22.23 -20.60
CA GLU A 231 -5.92 21.13 -19.71
C GLU A 231 -6.67 19.86 -20.10
N GLU A 232 -5.98 18.71 -20.16
CA GLU A 232 -6.62 17.41 -20.39
C GLU A 232 -7.42 16.93 -19.17
N GLY A 233 -6.95 17.27 -17.97
CA GLY A 233 -7.61 17.03 -16.69
C GLY A 233 -8.71 18.02 -16.33
N VAL A 234 -9.08 18.03 -15.05
CA VAL A 234 -10.16 18.85 -14.48
C VAL A 234 -9.67 19.82 -13.40
N ARG A 235 -8.36 20.09 -13.28
CA ARG A 235 -7.83 20.92 -12.19
C ARG A 235 -8.28 22.38 -12.31
N ASN A 236 -8.18 22.96 -13.50
CA ASN A 236 -8.64 24.32 -13.78
C ASN A 236 -10.16 24.45 -13.70
N LEU A 237 -10.88 23.40 -14.11
CA LEU A 237 -12.34 23.32 -13.93
C LEU A 237 -12.70 23.31 -12.44
N LYS A 238 -12.08 22.45 -11.62
CA LYS A 238 -12.28 22.39 -10.16
C LYS A 238 -11.98 23.74 -9.50
N ARG A 239 -10.87 24.39 -9.87
CA ARG A 239 -10.50 25.73 -9.36
C ARG A 239 -11.55 26.80 -9.71
N SER A 240 -12.05 26.78 -10.93
CA SER A 240 -13.06 27.73 -11.40
C SER A 240 -14.38 27.54 -10.65
N LEU A 241 -14.84 26.29 -10.54
CA LEU A 241 -16.03 25.93 -9.75
C LEU A 241 -15.87 26.31 -8.27
N HIS A 242 -14.70 26.04 -7.68
CA HIS A 242 -14.40 26.41 -6.30
C HIS A 242 -14.42 27.93 -6.10
N THR A 243 -13.86 28.70 -7.04
CA THR A 243 -13.90 30.17 -7.00
C THR A 243 -15.34 30.68 -7.05
N ILE A 244 -16.17 30.12 -7.95
CA ILE A 244 -17.58 30.50 -8.08
C ILE A 244 -18.35 30.17 -6.80
N ILE A 245 -18.26 28.94 -6.29
CA ILE A 245 -18.98 28.50 -5.08
C ILE A 245 -18.50 29.27 -3.85
N SER A 246 -17.19 29.54 -3.73
CA SER A 246 -16.64 30.37 -2.66
C SER A 246 -17.21 31.80 -2.69
N ASN A 247 -17.36 32.40 -3.87
CA ASN A 247 -17.98 33.73 -4.00
C ASN A 247 -19.47 33.71 -3.63
N VAL A 248 -20.20 32.68 -4.03
CA VAL A 248 -21.60 32.48 -3.63
C VAL A 248 -21.73 32.35 -2.12
N ASN A 249 -20.84 31.56 -1.49
CA ASN A 249 -20.82 31.39 -0.04
C ASN A 249 -20.53 32.72 0.68
N LEU A 250 -19.62 33.55 0.17
CA LEU A 250 -19.38 34.89 0.71
C LEU A 250 -20.63 35.77 0.61
N GLN A 251 -21.32 35.77 -0.53
CA GLN A 251 -22.56 36.53 -0.70
C GLN A 251 -23.68 36.04 0.23
N ARG A 252 -23.75 34.74 0.49
CA ARG A 252 -24.65 34.17 1.51
C ARG A 252 -24.36 34.73 2.90
N ILE A 253 -23.10 34.70 3.32
CA ILE A 253 -22.68 35.20 4.65
C ILE A 253 -22.96 36.69 4.81
N MET A 254 -22.79 37.46 3.72
CA MET A 254 -23.11 38.89 3.69
C MET A 254 -24.61 39.19 3.58
N ASN A 255 -25.49 38.19 3.62
CA ASN A 255 -26.93 38.30 3.37
C ASN A 255 -27.29 38.98 2.02
N ALA A 256 -26.37 38.96 1.06
CA ALA A 256 -26.55 39.56 -0.26
C ALA A 256 -27.24 38.60 -1.25
N LYS A 257 -27.10 37.28 -1.03
CA LYS A 257 -27.70 36.25 -1.89
C LYS A 257 -28.18 35.05 -1.06
N PRO A 258 -29.49 34.89 -0.82
CA PRO A 258 -30.02 33.73 -0.12
C PRO A 258 -29.91 32.46 -0.99
N LEU A 259 -29.86 31.30 -0.33
CA LEU A 259 -29.90 29.98 -0.96
C LEU A 259 -31.32 29.39 -0.90
N PRO A 260 -31.70 28.48 -1.83
CA PRO A 260 -30.94 28.04 -2.99
C PRO A 260 -30.89 29.14 -4.07
N CYS A 261 -29.80 29.16 -4.84
CA CYS A 261 -29.66 30.12 -5.93
C CYS A 261 -29.29 29.47 -7.26
N VAL A 262 -29.89 29.98 -8.34
CA VAL A 262 -29.51 29.66 -9.72
C VAL A 262 -28.48 30.69 -10.17
N LEU A 263 -27.36 30.23 -10.72
CA LEU A 263 -26.31 31.12 -11.22
C LEU A 263 -26.60 31.58 -12.65
N THR A 264 -26.37 32.85 -12.93
CA THR A 264 -26.40 33.38 -14.32
C THR A 264 -25.01 33.45 -14.92
N LYS A 265 -24.95 33.63 -16.25
CA LYS A 265 -23.69 33.74 -16.99
C LYS A 265 -22.88 34.96 -16.54
N GLU A 266 -23.55 36.09 -16.34
CA GLU A 266 -22.94 37.37 -15.94
C GLU A 266 -22.29 37.27 -14.55
N GLU A 267 -22.92 36.54 -13.64
CA GLU A 267 -22.38 36.30 -12.29
C GLU A 267 -21.13 35.42 -12.34
N VAL A 268 -21.16 34.36 -13.14
CA VAL A 268 -20.01 33.48 -13.34
C VAL A 268 -18.84 34.25 -13.96
N ASP A 269 -19.09 35.01 -15.02
CA ASP A 269 -18.05 35.82 -15.67
C ASP A 269 -17.44 36.85 -14.70
N LYS A 270 -18.28 37.46 -13.84
CA LYS A 270 -17.81 38.35 -12.77
C LYS A 270 -16.93 37.63 -11.75
N PHE A 271 -17.30 36.42 -11.32
CA PHE A 271 -16.55 35.65 -10.32
C PHE A 271 -15.24 35.08 -10.87
N MET A 272 -15.20 34.76 -12.16
CA MET A 272 -13.98 34.28 -12.84
C MET A 272 -12.98 35.40 -13.12
N GLY A 273 -13.44 36.67 -13.14
CA GLY A 273 -12.63 37.84 -13.48
C GLY A 273 -12.36 37.93 -14.99
N PRO A 274 -11.60 38.94 -15.47
CA PRO A 274 -11.25 39.03 -16.88
C PRO A 274 -10.51 37.76 -17.30
N THR A 275 -11.00 37.12 -18.37
CA THR A 275 -10.44 35.91 -18.98
C THR A 275 -8.91 36.03 -19.04
N LYS A 276 -8.21 35.33 -18.14
CA LYS A 276 -6.77 35.55 -17.97
C LYS A 276 -6.03 35.11 -19.23
N VAL A 277 -5.45 36.13 -19.87
CA VAL A 277 -4.32 36.16 -20.82
C VAL A 277 -3.37 34.96 -20.63
N PRO A 278 -2.83 34.36 -21.72
CA PRO A 278 -1.91 33.22 -21.63
C PRO A 278 -0.70 33.58 -20.76
N TYR A 279 -0.40 32.74 -19.78
CA TYR A 279 0.70 32.98 -18.84
C TYR A 279 2.03 32.87 -19.58
N MET A 280 2.74 33.99 -19.73
CA MET A 280 4.16 34.00 -20.12
C MET A 280 4.96 33.28 -19.01
N MET A 281 5.69 32.24 -19.40
CA MET A 281 6.59 31.50 -18.51
C MET A 281 7.57 32.47 -17.83
N HIS A 282 7.49 32.60 -16.50
CA HIS A 282 8.60 33.15 -15.73
C HIS A 282 9.68 32.09 -15.65
N SER A 283 10.75 32.29 -16.43
CA SER A 283 12.03 31.61 -16.25
C SER A 283 12.53 31.93 -14.84
N ALA A 284 12.62 30.93 -13.98
CA ALA A 284 13.30 31.08 -12.69
C ALA A 284 14.81 31.19 -12.96
N MET A 285 15.36 32.40 -12.78
CA MET A 285 16.77 32.58 -12.47
C MET A 285 17.02 31.94 -11.10
N TYR A 286 17.85 30.91 -11.06
CA TYR A 286 18.56 30.54 -9.84
C TYR A 286 19.84 31.36 -9.81
N VAL A 287 20.03 32.13 -8.73
CA VAL A 287 21.34 32.64 -8.32
C VAL A 287 22.04 31.54 -7.53
#